data_AF-A0A7C3R830-F1
#
_entry.id   AF-A0A7C3R830-F1
#
_cell.length_a   1.000
_cell.length_b   1.000
_cell.length_c   1.000
_cell.angle_alpha   90.00
_cell.angle_beta   90.00
_cell.angle_gamma   90.00
#
_symmetry.space_group_name_H-M   'P 1'
#
loop_
_entity.id
_entity.type
_entity.pdbx_description
1 polymer ?
#
loop_
_entity_poly.entity_id
_entity_poly.type
_entity_poly.pdbx_seq_one_letter_code
_entity_poly.pdbx_strand_id
1 'polypeptide(L)'
;MFYTHYVTFGDFPDEYKDIDKARAIIVPVPLEETGTFLSGTRFAPDEIILSSRALEWFDESLEFEPYRKGIATIASPQWERGNVLS
;
A
#
# COMPACT_ATOMS: atom_id res chain seq x y z
N MET A 1 12.37 -14.05 -6.55
CA MET A 1 11.68 -14.79 -5.48
C MET A 1 10.37 -14.09 -5.26
N PHE A 2 9.27 -14.64 -5.77
CA PHE A 2 7.95 -14.03 -5.67
C PHE A 2 7.30 -14.52 -4.37
N TYR A 3 7.27 -13.67 -3.34
CA TYR A 3 6.51 -13.97 -2.12
C TYR A 3 5.06 -13.53 -2.35
N THR A 4 4.18 -14.47 -2.71
CA THR A 4 2.73 -14.24 -2.76
C THR A 4 2.12 -14.60 -1.40
N HIS A 5 2.53 -13.89 -0.35
CA HIS A 5 1.60 -13.62 0.73
C HIS A 5 0.97 -12.27 0.40
N TYR A 6 -0.36 -12.18 0.42
CA TYR A 6 -1.06 -10.90 0.29
C TYR A 6 -0.69 -10.04 1.49
N VAL A 7 0.42 -9.32 1.40
CA VAL A 7 0.87 -8.41 2.46
C VAL A 7 0.00 -7.17 2.37
N THR A 8 -0.71 -6.88 3.45
CA THR A 8 -1.40 -5.60 3.63
C THR A 8 -0.53 -4.68 4.46
N PHE A 9 -0.68 -3.37 4.29
CA PHE A 9 0.01 -2.41 5.12
C PHE A 9 -0.23 -2.66 6.62
N GLY A 10 0.86 -2.68 7.38
CA GLY A 10 0.90 -2.87 8.83
C GLY A 10 0.57 -4.28 9.34
N ASP A 11 0.13 -5.21 8.47
CA ASP A 11 -0.22 -6.60 8.83
C ASP A 11 -1.14 -6.70 10.07
N PHE A 12 -2.10 -5.77 10.17
CA PHE A 12 -3.03 -5.65 11.29
C PHE A 12 -4.05 -6.81 11.36
N PRO A 13 -4.77 -6.99 12.48
CA PRO A 13 -5.87 -7.94 12.57
C PRO A 13 -6.95 -7.73 11.49
N ASP A 14 -7.55 -8.82 11.01
CA ASP A 14 -8.49 -8.81 9.88
C ASP A 14 -9.70 -7.90 10.08
N GLU A 15 -10.16 -7.73 11.32
CA GLU A 15 -11.27 -6.83 11.66
C GLU A 15 -11.02 -5.35 11.30
N TYR A 16 -9.75 -4.95 11.17
CA TYR A 16 -9.35 -3.59 10.79
C TYR A 16 -8.93 -3.46 9.32
N LYS A 17 -8.98 -4.53 8.54
CA LYS A 17 -8.58 -4.54 7.11
C LYS A 17 -9.75 -4.60 6.13
N ASP A 18 -10.98 -4.62 6.65
CA ASP A 18 -12.21 -4.64 5.87
C ASP A 18 -12.36 -3.36 5.04
N ILE A 19 -12.35 -3.51 3.71
CA ILE A 19 -12.40 -2.39 2.76
C ILE A 19 -13.68 -1.56 2.89
N ASP A 20 -14.81 -2.19 3.23
CA ASP A 20 -16.10 -1.51 3.33
C ASP A 20 -16.21 -0.66 4.62
N LYS A 21 -15.33 -0.92 5.58
CA LYS A 21 -15.28 -0.22 6.89
C LYS A 21 -14.06 0.66 7.05
N ALA A 22 -13.05 0.50 6.21
CA ALA A 22 -11.78 1.19 6.31
C ALA A 22 -11.94 2.71 6.15
N ARG A 23 -11.24 3.48 6.99
CA ARG A 23 -11.16 4.95 6.87
C ARG A 23 -10.07 5.39 5.90
N ALA A 24 -9.09 4.52 5.65
CA ALA A 24 -8.02 4.74 4.69
C ALA A 24 -7.87 3.49 3.80
N ILE A 25 -7.69 3.71 2.49
CA ILE A 25 -7.43 2.65 1.52
C ILE A 25 -6.08 2.94 0.87
N ILE A 26 -5.17 1.98 0.96
CA ILE A 26 -3.87 2.02 0.29
C ILE A 26 -3.99 1.34 -1.07
N VAL A 27 -3.65 2.11 -2.10
CA VAL A 27 -3.62 1.66 -3.49
C VAL A 27 -2.17 1.67 -3.97
N PRO A 28 -1.50 0.51 -4.02
CA PRO A 28 -0.13 0.45 -4.53
C PRO A 28 -0.13 0.67 -6.05
N VAL A 29 0.55 1.70 -6.53
CA VAL A 29 0.68 2.00 -7.96
C VAL A 29 2.17 2.00 -8.34
N PRO A 30 2.67 0.95 -9.02
CA PRO A 30 4.08 0.80 -9.35
C PRO A 30 4.47 1.66 -10.58
N LEU A 31 4.24 2.97 -10.51
CA LEU A 31 4.46 3.88 -11.63
C LEU A 31 5.93 4.25 -11.79
N GLU A 32 6.46 4.00 -12.98
CA GLU A 32 7.82 4.39 -13.36
C GLU A 32 7.92 4.56 -14.88
N GLU A 33 7.44 5.70 -15.39
CA GLU A 33 7.44 5.96 -16.84
C GLU A 33 8.48 6.98 -17.29
N THR A 34 8.71 8.04 -16.50
CA THR A 34 9.49 9.21 -16.94
C THR A 34 10.77 9.44 -16.12
N GLY A 35 11.12 8.51 -15.23
CA GLY A 35 12.34 8.59 -14.42
C GLY A 35 13.59 8.37 -15.29
N THR A 36 14.48 9.36 -15.35
CA THR A 36 15.66 9.33 -16.24
C THR A 36 16.99 9.18 -15.50
N PHE A 37 17.03 9.40 -14.18
CA PHE A 37 18.27 9.40 -13.41
C PHE A 37 18.55 8.06 -12.71
N LEU A 38 17.60 7.56 -11.92
CA LEU A 38 17.68 6.28 -11.25
C LEU A 38 16.35 5.54 -11.42
N SER A 39 16.45 4.25 -11.71
CA SER A 39 15.29 3.35 -11.79
C SER A 39 15.05 2.64 -10.45
N GLY A 40 13.82 2.21 -10.21
CA GLY A 40 13.39 1.43 -9.06
C GLY A 40 12.11 1.94 -8.40
N THR A 41 11.53 3.08 -8.82
CA THR A 41 10.35 3.63 -8.14
C THR A 41 9.13 2.70 -8.24
N ARG A 42 9.06 1.86 -9.28
CA ARG A 42 8.02 0.83 -9.42
C ARG A 42 8.01 -0.18 -8.27
N PHE A 43 9.15 -0.37 -7.58
CA PHE A 43 9.26 -1.30 -6.46
C PHE A 43 8.88 -0.66 -5.12
N ALA A 44 8.82 0.66 -5.05
CA ALA A 44 8.58 1.38 -3.80
C ALA A 44 7.25 1.00 -3.12
N PRO A 45 6.11 0.83 -3.83
CA PRO A 45 4.85 0.46 -3.17
C PRO A 45 4.95 -0.86 -2.39
N ASP A 46 5.55 -1.89 -3.00
CA ASP A 46 5.70 -3.21 -2.37
C ASP A 46 6.63 -3.14 -1.15
N GLU A 47 7.74 -2.41 -1.28
CA GLU A 47 8.71 -2.23 -0.18
C GLU A 47 8.13 -1.41 0.98
N ILE A 48 7.31 -0.38 0.70
CA ILE A 48 6.58 0.38 1.73
C ILE A 48 5.62 -0.54 2.49
N ILE A 49 4.82 -1.33 1.77
CA ILE A 49 3.88 -2.27 2.40
C ILE A 49 4.64 -3.30 3.24
N LEU A 50 5.72 -3.88 2.72
CA LEU A 50 6.52 -4.86 3.45
C LEU A 50 7.15 -4.26 4.71
N SER A 51 7.75 -3.07 4.60
CA SER A 51 8.44 -2.39 5.69
C SER A 51 7.47 -1.88 6.77
N SER A 52 6.23 -1.55 6.40
CA SER A 52 5.21 -1.05 7.33
C SER A 52 4.88 -2.02 8.47
N ARG A 53 5.21 -3.30 8.33
CA ARG A 53 5.05 -4.33 9.38
C ARG A 53 5.92 -4.10 10.61
N ALA A 54 6.98 -3.30 10.45
CA ALA A 54 7.87 -2.91 11.54
C ALA A 54 7.34 -1.69 12.32
N LEU A 55 6.24 -1.06 11.88
CA LEU A 55 5.66 0.07 12.59
C LEU A 55 5.06 -0.38 13.92
N GLU A 56 5.25 0.44 14.94
CA GLU A 56 4.49 0.33 16.17
C GLU A 56 3.03 0.67 15.91
N TRP A 57 2.14 -0.03 16.62
CA TRP A 57 0.69 0.12 16.43
C TRP A 57 0.13 1.42 17.04
N PHE A 58 0.84 1.99 18.02
CA PHE A 58 0.50 3.23 18.69
C PHE A 58 1.33 4.37 18.12
N ASP A 59 0.68 5.49 17.81
CA ASP A 59 1.36 6.71 17.39
C ASP A 59 1.44 7.68 18.58
N GLU A 60 2.66 7.99 19.02
CA GLU A 60 2.89 8.86 20.20
C GLU A 60 2.43 10.30 19.98
N SER A 61 2.52 10.83 18.76
CA SER A 61 2.15 12.22 18.47
C SER A 61 0.64 12.41 18.41
N LEU A 62 -0.08 11.37 18.00
CA LEU A 62 -1.53 11.35 17.94
C LEU A 62 -2.19 10.81 19.23
N GLU A 63 -1.42 10.16 20.09
CA GLU A 63 -1.87 9.52 21.34
C GLU A 63 -2.97 8.45 21.13
N PHE A 64 -2.97 7.75 20.01
CA PHE A 64 -3.87 6.62 19.77
C PHE A 64 -3.29 5.61 18.78
N GLU A 65 -4.02 4.50 18.60
CA GLU A 65 -3.71 3.44 17.63
C GLU A 65 -4.39 3.70 16.27
N PRO A 66 -3.70 4.21 15.24
CA PRO A 66 -4.33 4.61 13.98
C PRO A 66 -4.99 3.44 13.24
N TYR A 67 -4.40 2.25 13.33
CA TYR A 67 -4.90 1.04 12.66
C TYR A 67 -6.33 0.68 13.07
N ARG A 68 -6.75 1.03 14.30
CA ARG A 68 -8.12 0.78 14.78
C ARG A 68 -9.20 1.55 14.05
N LYS A 69 -8.83 2.58 13.29
CA LYS A 69 -9.76 3.30 12.40
C LYS A 69 -10.02 2.57 11.09
N GLY A 70 -9.32 1.46 10.84
CA GLY A 70 -9.47 0.64 9.66
C GLY A 70 -8.58 1.14 8.52
N ILE A 71 -7.66 0.28 8.08
CA ILE A 71 -6.74 0.52 6.97
C ILE A 71 -6.79 -0.70 6.05
N ALA A 72 -7.34 -0.52 4.85
CA ALA A 72 -7.39 -1.57 3.84
C ALA A 72 -6.26 -1.37 2.81
N THR A 73 -5.74 -2.47 2.27
CA THR A 73 -4.83 -2.45 1.11
C THR A 73 -5.48 -3.24 -0.02
N ILE A 74 -5.57 -2.64 -1.20
CA ILE A 74 -6.11 -3.34 -2.38
C ILE A 74 -4.99 -3.82 -3.29
N ALA A 75 -5.30 -4.75 -4.19
CA ALA A 75 -4.38 -5.15 -5.24
C ALA A 75 -4.04 -3.96 -6.13
N SER A 76 -2.79 -3.90 -6.60
CA SER A 76 -2.36 -2.88 -7.55
C SER A 76 -3.30 -2.87 -8.76
N PRO A 77 -3.83 -1.71 -9.16
CA PRO A 77 -4.69 -1.64 -10.33
C PRO A 77 -3.88 -2.06 -11.56
N GLN A 78 -4.48 -2.87 -12.42
CA GLN A 78 -3.94 -3.09 -13.75
C GLN A 78 -4.12 -1.80 -14.54
N TRP A 79 -3.03 -1.14 -14.88
CA TRP A 79 -3.04 0.06 -15.70
C TRP A 79 -2.56 -0.29 -17.11
N GLU A 80 -3.44 -0.14 -18.09
CA GLU A 80 -3.06 -0.09 -19.49
C GLU A 80 -2.91 1.37 -19.90
N ARG A 81 -1.83 1.74 -20.60
CA ARG A 81 -1.76 3.06 -21.22
C ARG A 81 -2.95 3.18 -22.18
N GLY A 82 -3.85 4.11 -21.87
CA GLY A 82 -4.92 4.47 -22.79
C GLY A 82 -4.32 4.81 -24.14
N ASN A 83 -4.63 4.00 -25.15
CA ASN A 83 -4.22 4.28 -26.51
C ASN A 83 -5.08 5.46 -26.98
N VAL A 84 -4.59 6.69 -26.81
CA VAL A 84 -5.24 7.90 -27.35
C VAL A 84 -4.92 7.98 -28.84
N LEU A 85 -5.46 7.01 -29.60
CA LEU A 85 -5.58 7.10 -31.04
C LEU A 85 -7.05 7.37 -31.34
N SER A 86 -7.39 8.66 -31.38
CA SER A 86 -8.53 9.18 -32.12
C SER A 86 -8.20 9.25 -33.60
#